data_AF-K1YNP8-F1
#
_entry.id   AF-K1YNP8-F1
#
_cell.length_a   1.000
_cell.length_b   1.000
_cell.length_c   1.000
_cell.angle_alpha   90.00
_cell.angle_beta   90.00
_cell.angle_gamma   90.00
#
_symmetry.space_group_name_H-M   'P 1'
#
loop_
_entity.id
_entity.type
_entity.pdbx_description
1 polymer ?
#
loop_
_entity_poly.entity_id
_entity_poly.type
_entity_poly.pdbx_seq_one_letter_code
_entity_poly.pdbx_strand_id
1 'polypeptide(L)'
;MTIDIDRFLATVAAVVNGKQVPVVDLIAVQTEDPFKVLVATILSARTKDETTAAASTRLFEVAPDLESLARLPEAEIARLIYPVGFSKTKAKHLALLPEALRSFGGKVPETIEELITLPGVGRKTANLVRTVAFRKPAICVDTHVHRIMNIWEYVRTDTPLKTEMALRAKLPEEHWLSVNSLLVAFGQSICRPVGPKCDICPLLPECPQKGVRPRKIPGVKMTKEHVMKCISWNVNGIRAVAKKGFADQLRTFDADVVALQETKIQEDQLTDELKNIPGYTSYWHCAERKGYSGVAFYTRIPPVAVRYGLGDPEFDCEGRVLTLEFADCYLINIYFPNSAEKLVRLAHKLRFNDRLLGYARELEQKKPVILCGDFNVAHKEIDLKNPKTNVKNAGFTPEERAWMDSFVAAGFVDTFRLFCEDPDQYTWWSYRFNARAKNVGWRIDYFCVSGSAADRVRSATILCEVMGSDHCPVALEFVSEGVKSEKSGERSEEFLVDSI
;
A
#
# COMPACT_ATOMS: atom_id res chain seq x y z
N MET A 1 -11.28 12.89 4.69
CA MET A 1 -11.16 13.57 6.00
C MET A 1 -10.58 14.95 5.78
N THR A 2 -11.16 15.98 6.39
CA THR A 2 -10.60 17.34 6.38
C THR A 2 -9.71 17.47 7.61
N ILE A 3 -8.43 17.80 7.44
CA ILE A 3 -7.53 17.98 8.58
C ILE A 3 -7.92 19.25 9.34
N ASP A 4 -7.88 19.18 10.67
CA ASP A 4 -7.84 20.37 11.52
C ASP A 4 -6.41 20.93 11.49
N ILE A 5 -6.21 22.04 10.76
CA ILE A 5 -4.88 22.59 10.51
C ILE A 5 -4.26 23.18 11.79
N ASP A 6 -5.09 23.77 12.66
CA ASP A 6 -4.63 24.43 13.88
C ASP A 6 -4.15 23.37 14.88
N ARG A 7 -4.95 22.31 15.07
CA ARG A 7 -4.57 21.16 15.90
C ARG A 7 -3.33 20.45 15.35
N PHE A 8 -3.24 20.29 14.03
CA PHE A 8 -2.09 19.68 13.37
C PHE A 8 -0.81 20.49 13.64
N LEU A 9 -0.82 21.79 13.37
CA LEU A 9 0.34 22.66 13.55
C LEU A 9 0.71 22.81 15.03
N ALA A 10 -0.26 22.87 15.94
CA ALA A 10 -0.03 22.88 17.38
C ALA A 10 0.68 21.59 17.84
N THR A 11 0.24 20.43 17.35
CA THR A 11 0.88 19.14 17.65
C THR A 11 2.30 19.08 17.07
N VAL A 12 2.48 19.56 15.84
CA VAL A 12 3.82 19.67 15.24
C VAL A 12 4.73 20.55 16.10
N ALA A 13 4.26 21.72 16.52
CA ALA A 13 4.98 22.64 17.39
C ALA A 13 5.41 21.97 18.70
N ALA A 14 4.52 21.23 19.36
CA ALA A 14 4.85 20.48 20.57
C ALA A 14 5.94 19.42 20.31
N VAL A 15 5.89 18.74 19.17
CA VAL A 15 6.86 17.68 18.79
C VAL A 15 8.24 18.23 18.45
N VAL A 16 8.32 19.44 17.90
CA VAL A 16 9.59 20.07 17.51
C VAL A 16 10.13 21.00 18.59
N ASN A 17 9.39 21.22 19.67
CA ASN A 17 9.86 21.96 20.82
C ASN A 17 11.16 21.33 21.37
N GLY A 18 12.19 22.15 21.57
CA GLY A 18 13.53 21.71 21.98
C GLY A 18 14.36 20.98 20.91
N LYS A 19 13.91 20.94 19.66
CA LYS A 19 14.71 20.41 18.53
C LYS A 19 15.50 21.51 17.84
N GLN A 20 16.50 21.08 17.07
CA GLN A 20 17.34 21.95 16.26
C GLN A 20 16.47 22.78 15.30
N VAL A 21 16.56 24.09 15.45
CA VAL A 21 15.90 25.09 14.60
C VAL A 21 16.70 25.22 13.30
N PRO A 22 16.08 25.47 12.13
CA PRO A 22 16.82 25.66 10.90
C PRO A 22 17.87 26.76 11.02
N VAL A 23 19.04 26.57 10.38
CA VAL A 23 20.20 27.47 10.53
C VAL A 23 19.91 28.94 10.21
N VAL A 24 19.01 29.21 9.26
CA VAL A 24 18.68 30.58 8.84
C VAL A 24 17.92 31.31 9.94
N ASP A 25 16.94 30.65 10.59
CA ASP A 25 16.24 31.19 11.75
C ASP A 25 17.22 31.44 12.91
N LEU A 26 18.17 30.53 13.15
CA LEU A 26 19.19 30.73 14.19
C LEU A 26 20.05 31.97 13.91
N ILE A 27 20.52 32.15 12.68
CA ILE A 27 21.31 33.33 12.27
C ILE A 27 20.46 34.60 12.42
N ALA A 28 19.18 34.55 12.08
CA ALA A 28 18.29 35.69 12.23
C ALA A 28 18.13 36.12 13.69
N VAL A 29 17.97 35.17 14.61
CA VAL A 29 17.91 35.47 16.05
C VAL A 29 19.26 35.97 16.58
N GLN A 30 20.38 35.41 16.12
CA GLN A 30 21.71 35.77 16.61
C GLN A 30 22.21 37.14 16.11
N THR A 31 21.74 37.56 14.93
CA THR A 31 22.30 38.73 14.25
C THR A 31 21.33 39.89 14.13
N GLU A 32 20.03 39.62 14.09
CA GLU A 32 18.97 40.60 13.78
C GLU A 32 19.26 41.43 12.50
N ASP A 33 20.02 40.85 11.56
CA ASP A 33 20.55 41.54 10.38
C ASP A 33 20.01 40.91 9.08
N PRO A 34 19.13 41.62 8.33
CA PRO A 34 18.60 41.15 7.06
C PRO A 34 19.65 40.77 6.02
N PHE A 35 20.82 41.42 6.00
CA PHE A 35 21.91 41.08 5.08
C PHE A 35 22.47 39.70 5.40
N LYS A 36 22.75 39.42 6.67
CA LYS A 36 23.26 38.10 7.10
C LYS A 36 22.21 37.01 6.89
N VAL A 37 20.94 37.30 7.13
CA VAL A 37 19.84 36.37 6.83
C VAL A 37 19.77 36.08 5.33
N LEU A 38 19.86 37.09 4.46
CA LEU A 38 19.87 36.91 3.01
C LEU A 38 21.03 36.03 2.55
N VAL A 39 22.26 36.35 2.97
CA VAL A 39 23.47 35.59 2.63
C VAL A 39 23.35 34.14 3.12
N ALA A 40 22.95 33.94 4.38
CA ALA A 40 22.74 32.61 4.94
C ALA A 40 21.67 31.81 4.18
N THR A 41 20.60 32.47 3.72
CA THR A 41 19.54 31.84 2.92
C THR A 41 20.05 31.41 1.54
N ILE A 42 20.90 32.21 0.89
CA ILE A 42 21.55 31.83 -0.38
C ILE A 42 22.46 30.62 -0.15
N LEU A 43 23.21 30.60 0.94
CA LEU A 43 24.11 29.50 1.30
C LEU A 43 23.36 28.21 1.65
N SER A 44 22.21 28.29 2.33
CA SER A 44 21.39 27.15 2.76
C SER A 44 20.73 26.39 1.61
N ALA A 45 20.53 27.02 0.45
CA ALA A 45 19.91 26.37 -0.70
C ALA A 45 20.69 25.11 -1.13
N ARG A 46 20.11 23.92 -0.90
CA ARG A 46 20.74 22.59 -1.17
C ARG A 46 22.06 22.36 -0.41
N THR A 47 22.18 22.92 0.78
CA THR A 47 23.31 22.68 1.69
C THR A 47 22.77 22.24 3.05
N LYS A 48 23.50 21.38 3.77
CA LYS A 48 23.15 21.00 5.14
C LYS A 48 23.35 22.18 6.10
N ASP A 49 22.52 22.25 7.13
CA ASP A 49 22.52 23.32 8.11
C ASP A 49 23.88 23.51 8.79
N GLU A 50 24.59 22.44 9.16
CA GLU A 50 25.90 22.52 9.81
C GLU A 50 26.96 23.10 8.86
N THR A 51 26.87 22.75 7.57
CA THR A 51 27.79 23.26 6.54
C THR A 51 27.50 24.73 6.27
N THR A 52 26.22 25.11 6.23
CA THR A 52 25.81 26.51 6.08
C THR A 52 26.22 27.35 7.29
N ALA A 53 26.05 26.84 8.51
CA ALA A 53 26.46 27.53 9.73
C ALA A 53 27.96 27.82 9.69
N ALA A 54 28.78 26.78 9.48
CA ALA A 54 30.23 26.92 9.43
C ALA A 54 30.70 27.86 8.31
N ALA A 55 30.08 27.78 7.12
CA ALA A 55 30.38 28.68 6.01
C ALA A 55 29.98 30.12 6.29
N SER A 56 28.81 30.33 6.90
CA SER A 56 28.32 31.66 7.27
C SER A 56 29.22 32.29 8.32
N THR A 57 29.63 31.55 9.35
CA THR A 57 30.57 32.03 10.38
C THR A 57 31.89 32.50 9.74
N ARG A 58 32.55 31.65 8.95
CA ARG A 58 33.82 32.02 8.29
C ARG A 58 33.67 33.21 7.35
N LEU A 59 32.56 33.26 6.60
CA LEU A 59 32.32 34.37 5.70
C LEU A 59 32.08 35.66 6.49
N PHE A 60 31.28 35.65 7.55
CA PHE A 60 30.96 36.83 8.34
C PHE A 60 32.10 37.30 9.24
N GLU A 61 33.06 36.44 9.57
CA GLU A 61 34.33 36.86 10.21
C GLU A 61 35.17 37.76 9.30
N VAL A 62 35.14 37.51 7.98
CA VAL A 62 35.93 38.25 6.99
C VAL A 62 35.13 39.39 6.35
N ALA A 63 33.83 39.15 6.12
CA ALA A 63 32.88 40.06 5.49
C ALA A 63 31.59 40.17 6.31
N PRO A 64 31.61 40.89 7.45
CA PRO A 64 30.45 41.05 8.32
C PRO A 64 29.31 41.89 7.72
N ASP A 65 29.58 42.66 6.66
CA ASP A 65 28.66 43.63 6.06
C ASP A 65 28.78 43.68 4.53
N LEU A 66 27.92 44.47 3.88
CA LEU A 66 27.87 44.60 2.43
C LEU A 66 29.18 45.15 1.83
N GLU A 67 29.80 46.12 2.51
CA GLU A 67 30.98 46.83 2.03
C GLU A 67 32.24 45.94 2.09
N SER A 68 32.38 45.16 3.15
CA SER A 68 33.44 44.17 3.30
C SER A 68 33.26 43.02 2.29
N LEU A 69 32.03 42.55 2.05
CA LEU A 69 31.76 41.56 1.00
C LEU A 69 32.16 42.07 -0.40
N ALA A 70 31.88 43.35 -0.71
CA ALA A 70 32.20 43.96 -2.00
C ALA A 70 33.70 43.99 -2.32
N ARG A 71 34.56 43.90 -1.30
CA ARG A 71 36.03 43.92 -1.46
C ARG A 71 36.63 42.53 -1.66
N LEU A 72 35.86 41.47 -1.45
CA LEU A 72 36.37 40.10 -1.56
C LEU A 72 36.37 39.62 -3.03
N PRO A 73 37.51 39.09 -3.52
CA PRO A 73 37.53 38.39 -4.81
C PRO A 73 36.60 37.17 -4.79
N GLU A 74 35.94 36.88 -5.92
CA GLU A 74 35.04 35.70 -6.05
C GLU A 74 35.72 34.40 -5.61
N ALA A 75 37.00 34.22 -5.96
CA ALA A 75 37.80 33.05 -5.58
C ALA A 75 37.95 32.89 -4.06
N GLU A 76 38.07 34.01 -3.34
CA GLU A 76 38.18 33.99 -1.89
C GLU A 76 36.84 33.71 -1.23
N ILE A 77 35.75 34.29 -1.76
CA ILE A 77 34.38 33.94 -1.33
C ILE A 77 34.16 32.44 -1.51
N ALA A 78 34.53 31.87 -2.66
CA ALA A 78 34.41 30.44 -2.92
C ALA A 78 35.19 29.58 -1.92
N ARG A 79 36.39 30.03 -1.52
CA ARG A 79 37.22 29.37 -0.50
C ARG A 79 36.56 29.40 0.88
N LEU A 80 36.04 30.56 1.29
CA LEU A 80 35.40 30.75 2.59
C LEU A 80 34.13 29.90 2.75
N ILE A 81 33.31 29.81 1.70
CA ILE A 81 32.02 29.11 1.76
C ILE A 81 32.13 27.61 1.46
N TYR A 82 33.26 27.10 0.96
CA TYR A 82 33.44 25.66 0.74
C TYR A 82 33.28 24.87 2.07
N PRO A 83 32.58 23.72 2.13
CA PRO A 83 32.04 22.92 1.04
C PRO A 83 30.53 23.08 0.80
N VAL A 84 29.96 24.31 0.88
CA VAL A 84 28.53 24.51 0.57
C VAL A 84 28.19 23.97 -0.84
N GLY A 85 26.98 23.43 -1.01
CA GLY A 85 26.54 22.90 -2.31
C GLY A 85 26.55 23.99 -3.37
N PHE A 86 27.09 23.69 -4.57
CA PHE A 86 27.27 24.66 -5.66
C PHE A 86 28.09 25.91 -5.26
N SER A 87 29.14 25.73 -4.46
CA SER A 87 29.97 26.82 -3.92
C SER A 87 30.45 27.83 -4.96
N LYS A 88 30.92 27.39 -6.14
CA LYS A 88 31.37 28.31 -7.20
C LYS A 88 30.26 29.24 -7.68
N THR A 89 29.07 28.70 -7.97
CA THR A 89 27.91 29.48 -8.39
C THR A 89 27.45 30.44 -7.30
N LYS A 90 27.44 29.98 -6.04
CA LYS A 90 27.06 30.82 -4.89
C LYS A 90 28.08 31.93 -4.65
N ALA A 91 29.37 31.66 -4.80
CA ALA A 91 30.41 32.68 -4.69
C ALA A 91 30.23 33.77 -5.75
N LYS A 92 29.93 33.39 -7.00
CA LYS A 92 29.57 34.34 -8.06
C LYS A 92 28.35 35.18 -7.69
N HIS A 93 27.29 34.57 -7.17
CA HIS A 93 26.11 35.33 -6.73
C HIS A 93 26.44 36.30 -5.60
N LEU A 94 27.20 35.87 -4.60
CA LEU A 94 27.62 36.72 -3.48
C LEU A 94 28.56 37.85 -3.92
N ALA A 95 29.43 37.62 -4.91
CA ALA A 95 30.28 38.66 -5.49
C ALA A 95 29.47 39.73 -6.23
N LEU A 96 28.35 39.36 -6.86
CA LEU A 96 27.44 40.27 -7.56
C LEU A 96 26.43 40.96 -6.62
N LEU A 97 26.24 40.43 -5.41
CA LEU A 97 25.20 40.87 -4.49
C LEU A 97 25.36 42.34 -4.03
N PRO A 98 26.57 42.85 -3.73
CA PRO A 98 26.76 44.26 -3.38
C PRO A 98 26.26 45.24 -4.43
N GLU A 99 26.58 45.01 -5.70
CA GLU A 99 26.13 45.87 -6.79
C GLU A 99 24.60 45.80 -6.95
N ALA A 100 24.02 44.60 -6.87
CA ALA A 100 22.56 44.45 -6.93
C ALA A 100 21.84 45.21 -5.81
N LEU A 101 22.39 45.18 -4.58
CA LEU A 101 21.81 45.87 -3.42
C LEU A 101 21.99 47.39 -3.47
N ARG A 102 22.94 47.93 -4.23
CA ARG A 102 23.06 49.40 -4.43
C ARG A 102 21.82 50.00 -5.07
N SER A 103 21.16 49.27 -5.97
CA SER A 103 19.88 49.68 -6.58
C SER A 103 18.75 49.83 -5.56
N PHE A 104 18.92 49.25 -4.36
CA PHE A 104 18.00 49.33 -3.22
C PHE A 104 18.58 50.16 -2.06
N GLY A 105 19.52 51.07 -2.34
CA GLY A 105 20.14 51.93 -1.32
C GLY A 105 21.02 51.16 -0.34
N GLY A 106 21.60 50.03 -0.76
CA GLY A 106 22.45 49.17 0.07
C GLY A 106 21.67 48.33 1.08
N LYS A 107 20.33 48.29 1.01
CA LYS A 107 19.47 47.54 1.92
C LYS A 107 18.82 46.36 1.22
N VAL A 108 18.57 45.29 1.98
CA VAL A 108 17.80 44.14 1.49
C VAL A 108 16.33 44.57 1.29
N PRO A 109 15.74 44.40 0.10
CA PRO A 109 14.34 44.73 -0.14
C PRO A 109 13.39 43.77 0.57
N GLU A 110 12.15 44.20 0.80
CA GLU A 110 11.18 43.47 1.64
C GLU A 110 10.08 42.77 0.84
N THR A 111 9.91 43.14 -0.43
CA THR A 111 8.90 42.51 -1.31
C THR A 111 9.45 41.28 -2.00
N ILE A 112 8.57 40.33 -2.34
CA ILE A 112 9.02 39.10 -3.02
C ILE A 112 9.52 39.44 -4.42
N GLU A 113 8.84 40.37 -5.07
CA GLU A 113 9.08 40.85 -6.43
C GLU A 113 10.45 41.49 -6.57
N GLU A 114 10.88 42.28 -5.59
CA GLU A 114 12.23 42.87 -5.55
C GLU A 114 13.28 41.83 -5.11
N LEU A 115 12.97 40.99 -4.12
CA LEU A 115 13.93 39.99 -3.63
C LEU A 115 14.35 39.03 -4.74
N ILE A 116 13.44 38.58 -5.61
CA ILE A 116 13.77 37.65 -6.70
C ILE A 116 14.66 38.25 -7.80
N THR A 117 14.85 39.58 -7.82
CA THR A 117 15.80 40.20 -8.77
C THR A 117 17.24 40.09 -8.30
N LEU A 118 17.48 39.70 -7.04
CA LEU A 118 18.81 39.59 -6.47
C LEU A 118 19.53 38.30 -6.94
N PRO A 119 20.85 38.34 -7.16
CA PRO A 119 21.64 37.17 -7.55
C PRO A 119 21.48 36.01 -6.57
N GLY A 120 21.09 34.84 -7.08
CA GLY A 120 20.92 33.63 -6.26
C GLY A 120 19.63 33.57 -5.43
N VAL A 121 18.72 34.52 -5.59
CA VAL A 121 17.45 34.56 -4.87
C VAL A 121 16.32 34.04 -5.77
N GLY A 122 15.89 32.81 -5.51
CA GLY A 122 14.65 32.27 -6.07
C GLY A 122 13.45 32.58 -5.18
N ARG A 123 12.24 32.26 -5.64
CA ARG A 123 10.99 32.53 -4.91
C ARG A 123 10.93 31.92 -3.50
N LYS A 124 11.52 30.74 -3.30
CA LYS A 124 11.67 30.13 -1.96
C LYS A 124 12.55 31.02 -1.06
N THR A 125 13.73 31.39 -1.55
CA THR A 125 14.68 32.25 -0.83
C THR A 125 14.04 33.58 -0.47
N ALA A 126 13.33 34.21 -1.41
CA ALA A 126 12.61 35.46 -1.18
C ALA A 126 11.54 35.32 -0.09
N ASN A 127 10.70 34.28 -0.14
CA ASN A 127 9.70 34.04 0.90
C ASN A 127 10.36 33.83 2.27
N LEU A 128 11.46 33.06 2.34
CA LEU A 128 12.16 32.79 3.59
C LEU A 128 12.81 34.05 4.17
N VAL A 129 13.44 34.89 3.34
CA VAL A 129 14.00 36.18 3.78
C VAL A 129 12.88 37.09 4.30
N ARG A 130 11.75 37.19 3.59
CA ARG A 130 10.60 38.00 4.02
C ARG A 130 10.03 37.56 5.37
N THR A 131 9.89 36.26 5.60
CA THR A 131 9.41 35.74 6.89
C THR A 131 10.43 35.88 8.00
N VAL A 132 11.70 35.53 7.75
CA VAL A 132 12.71 35.39 8.80
C VAL A 132 13.39 36.73 9.12
N ALA A 133 13.80 37.50 8.11
CA ALA A 133 14.46 38.78 8.32
C ALA A 133 13.48 39.89 8.72
N PHE A 134 12.31 39.93 8.07
CA PHE A 134 11.37 41.06 8.21
C PHE A 134 10.12 40.73 9.02
N ARG A 135 9.93 39.46 9.43
CA ARG A 135 8.72 38.99 10.14
C ARG A 135 7.42 39.37 9.43
N LYS A 136 7.45 39.41 8.09
CA LYS A 136 6.29 39.74 7.24
C LYS A 136 5.63 38.47 6.71
N PRO A 137 4.29 38.45 6.58
CA PRO A 137 3.57 37.29 6.05
C PRO A 137 4.07 36.88 4.67
N ALA A 138 4.50 35.62 4.57
CA ALA A 138 4.89 34.93 3.34
C ALA A 138 4.91 33.42 3.63
N ILE A 139 4.75 32.59 2.60
CA ILE A 139 4.78 31.12 2.75
C ILE A 139 5.99 30.58 2.02
N CYS A 140 7.01 30.15 2.76
CA CYS A 140 8.16 29.45 2.20
C CYS A 140 7.82 27.96 2.01
N VAL A 141 7.68 27.53 0.76
CA VAL A 141 7.48 26.11 0.43
C VAL A 141 8.78 25.48 -0.05
N ASP A 142 9.26 24.51 0.71
CA ASP A 142 10.36 23.64 0.34
C ASP A 142 9.91 22.18 0.21
N THR A 143 10.86 21.25 0.08
CA THR A 143 10.56 19.82 -0.03
C THR A 143 9.87 19.26 1.21
N HIS A 144 10.09 19.81 2.41
CA HIS A 144 9.43 19.37 3.62
C HIS A 144 7.99 19.86 3.67
N VAL A 145 7.78 21.16 3.48
CA VAL A 145 6.44 21.77 3.45
C VAL A 145 5.60 21.14 2.35
N HIS A 146 6.14 21.06 1.13
CA HIS A 146 5.47 20.44 -0.02
C HIS A 146 5.08 19.00 0.27
N ARG A 147 6.02 18.17 0.71
CA ARG A 147 5.75 16.74 0.95
C ARG A 147 4.77 16.54 2.10
N ILE A 148 4.97 17.19 3.23
CA ILE A 148 4.13 16.98 4.42
C ILE A 148 2.70 17.44 4.15
N MET A 149 2.50 18.62 3.55
CA MET A 149 1.15 19.11 3.23
C MET A 149 0.41 18.24 2.20
N ASN A 150 1.12 17.56 1.30
CA ASN A 150 0.52 16.59 0.38
C ASN A 150 0.32 15.20 1.01
N ILE A 151 1.20 14.74 1.93
CA ILE A 151 0.98 13.52 2.72
C ILE A 151 -0.35 13.63 3.45
N TRP A 152 -0.56 14.76 4.15
CA TRP A 152 -1.76 15.05 4.94
C TRP A 152 -2.98 15.44 4.10
N GLU A 153 -2.84 15.44 2.77
CA GLU A 153 -3.89 15.85 1.84
C GLU A 153 -4.50 17.24 2.13
N TYR A 154 -3.78 18.10 2.86
CA TYR A 154 -4.18 19.49 3.08
C TYR A 154 -4.19 20.26 1.76
N VAL A 155 -3.25 19.93 0.88
CA VAL A 155 -3.20 20.32 -0.52
C VAL A 155 -3.00 19.09 -1.40
N ARG A 156 -3.35 19.20 -2.68
CA ARG A 156 -3.12 18.15 -3.70
C ARG A 156 -2.43 18.77 -4.90
N THR A 157 -1.10 18.77 -4.88
CA THR A 157 -0.26 19.52 -5.82
C THR A 157 1.01 18.74 -6.14
N ASP A 158 1.55 18.94 -7.33
CA ASP A 158 2.71 18.21 -7.87
C ASP A 158 4.02 19.02 -7.83
N THR A 159 3.94 20.31 -7.52
CA THR A 159 5.08 21.24 -7.53
C THR A 159 5.04 22.19 -6.34
N PRO A 160 6.21 22.60 -5.79
CA PRO A 160 6.26 23.56 -4.68
C PRO A 160 5.57 24.90 -4.98
N LEU A 161 5.62 25.37 -6.23
CA LEU A 161 4.94 26.59 -6.68
C LEU A 161 3.41 26.45 -6.53
N LYS A 162 2.83 25.36 -7.05
CA LYS A 162 1.40 25.09 -6.90
C LYS A 162 1.02 24.90 -5.43
N THR A 163 1.87 24.26 -4.63
CA THR A 163 1.65 24.15 -3.18
C THR A 163 1.61 25.51 -2.51
N GLU A 164 2.54 26.42 -2.82
CA GLU A 164 2.51 27.76 -2.22
C GLU A 164 1.23 28.51 -2.58
N MET A 165 0.81 28.47 -3.85
CA MET A 165 -0.44 29.11 -4.27
C MET A 165 -1.65 28.50 -3.55
N ALA A 166 -1.70 27.17 -3.44
CA ALA A 166 -2.76 26.48 -2.72
C ALA A 166 -2.77 26.82 -1.21
N LEU A 167 -1.60 26.93 -0.59
CA LEU A 167 -1.48 27.32 0.82
C LEU A 167 -1.88 28.79 1.01
N ARG A 168 -1.49 29.72 0.13
CA ARG A 168 -1.92 31.13 0.22
C ARG A 168 -3.44 31.27 0.15
N ALA A 169 -4.12 30.39 -0.60
CA ALA A 169 -5.57 30.40 -0.71
C ALA A 169 -6.30 29.74 0.47
N LYS A 170 -5.62 28.88 1.26
CA LYS A 170 -6.27 27.97 2.22
C LYS A 170 -5.76 28.07 3.65
N LEU A 171 -4.46 28.31 3.84
CA LEU A 171 -3.80 28.36 5.14
C LEU A 171 -4.10 29.71 5.82
N PRO A 172 -4.64 29.73 7.06
CA PRO A 172 -4.83 30.96 7.82
C PRO A 172 -3.53 31.76 7.96
N GLU A 173 -3.62 33.09 7.83
CA GLU A 173 -2.45 34.00 7.78
C GLU A 173 -1.58 33.94 9.04
N GLU A 174 -2.18 33.67 10.20
CA GLU A 174 -1.51 33.47 11.49
C GLU A 174 -0.43 32.36 11.46
N HIS A 175 -0.55 31.38 10.56
CA HIS A 175 0.42 30.29 10.41
C HIS A 175 1.52 30.58 9.40
N TRP A 176 1.43 31.65 8.60
CA TRP A 176 2.34 31.87 7.47
C TRP A 176 3.79 32.04 7.92
N LEU A 177 4.00 32.72 9.05
CA LEU A 177 5.34 32.94 9.61
C LEU A 177 5.99 31.66 10.14
N SER A 178 5.20 30.76 10.72
CA SER A 178 5.72 29.61 11.47
C SER A 178 5.71 28.29 10.70
N VAL A 179 4.84 28.15 9.69
CA VAL A 179 4.60 26.87 9.00
C VAL A 179 5.87 26.27 8.38
N ASN A 180 6.76 27.10 7.82
CA ASN A 180 7.99 26.60 7.22
C ASN A 180 8.91 26.01 8.31
N SER A 181 9.26 26.80 9.32
CA SER A 181 10.19 26.39 10.37
C SER A 181 9.68 25.16 11.12
N LEU A 182 8.36 25.09 11.42
CA LEU A 182 7.72 23.94 12.05
C LEU A 182 7.83 22.66 11.21
N LEU A 183 7.45 22.71 9.93
CA LEU A 183 7.44 21.54 9.07
C LEU A 183 8.83 21.09 8.65
N VAL A 184 9.79 22.00 8.52
CA VAL A 184 11.20 21.66 8.29
C VAL A 184 11.75 20.89 9.49
N ALA A 185 11.61 21.42 10.70
CA ALA A 185 12.07 20.75 11.92
C ALA A 185 11.39 19.38 12.11
N PHE A 186 10.09 19.29 11.83
CA PHE A 186 9.35 18.02 11.88
C PHE A 186 9.81 17.04 10.79
N GLY A 187 10.01 17.54 9.58
CA GLY A 187 10.44 16.78 8.41
C GLY A 187 11.89 16.30 8.46
N GLN A 188 12.74 16.92 9.27
CA GLN A 188 14.11 16.47 9.54
C GLN A 188 14.17 15.47 10.71
N SER A 189 13.31 15.65 11.73
CA SER A 189 13.39 14.89 12.97
C SER A 189 12.48 13.64 13.01
N ILE A 190 11.22 13.76 12.59
CA ILE A 190 10.18 12.72 12.69
C ILE A 190 9.73 12.27 11.30
N CYS A 191 9.06 13.12 10.53
CA CYS A 191 8.52 12.78 9.22
C CYS A 191 9.59 12.87 8.13
N ARG A 192 10.67 12.10 8.26
CA ARG A 192 11.82 12.10 7.34
C ARG A 192 11.44 11.72 5.91
N PRO A 193 12.15 12.24 4.88
CA PRO A 193 11.93 11.85 3.48
C PRO A 193 12.15 10.36 3.24
N VAL A 194 13.13 9.77 3.92
CA VAL A 194 13.43 8.34 3.89
C VAL A 194 13.38 7.83 5.31
N GLY A 195 12.62 6.76 5.54
CA GLY A 195 12.45 6.16 6.86
C GLY A 195 11.95 7.16 7.92
N PRO A 196 10.77 7.79 7.76
CA PRO A 196 10.17 8.57 8.83
C PRO A 196 9.96 7.71 10.07
N LYS A 197 10.15 8.34 11.24
CA LYS A 197 10.01 7.74 12.56
C LYS A 197 8.54 7.68 12.97
N CYS A 198 7.72 7.02 12.16
CA CYS A 198 6.27 6.96 12.36
C CYS A 198 5.91 6.33 13.70
N ASP A 199 6.73 5.40 14.18
CA ASP A 199 6.62 4.70 15.46
C ASP A 199 6.62 5.60 16.70
N ILE A 200 7.22 6.79 16.61
CA ILE A 200 7.22 7.80 17.67
C ILE A 200 6.51 9.08 17.24
N CYS A 201 5.74 9.03 16.16
CA CYS A 201 5.02 10.17 15.62
C CYS A 201 3.65 10.26 16.31
N PRO A 202 3.39 11.28 17.15
CA PRO A 202 2.10 11.38 17.85
C PRO A 202 0.95 11.69 16.90
N LEU A 203 1.26 12.14 15.69
CA LEU A 203 0.31 12.37 14.62
C LEU A 203 -0.05 11.09 13.84
N LEU A 204 0.60 9.94 14.12
CA LEU A 204 0.35 8.68 13.40
C LEU A 204 -1.13 8.26 13.39
N PRO A 205 -1.91 8.35 14.49
CA PRO A 205 -3.31 7.90 14.50
C PRO A 205 -4.21 8.61 13.47
N GLU A 206 -3.85 9.84 13.08
CA GLU A 206 -4.61 10.66 12.13
C GLU A 206 -3.88 10.84 10.79
N CYS A 207 -2.69 10.24 10.65
CA CYS A 207 -1.85 10.39 9.47
C CYS A 207 -2.33 9.44 8.35
N PRO A 208 -2.68 9.94 7.16
CA PRO A 208 -3.08 9.09 6.04
C PRO A 208 -1.91 8.30 5.40
N GLN A 209 -0.67 8.55 5.84
CA GLN A 209 0.56 7.88 5.38
C GLN A 209 0.72 7.81 3.85
N LYS A 210 0.14 8.75 3.09
CA LYS A 210 0.14 8.75 1.62
C LYS A 210 1.57 8.80 1.07
N GLY A 211 1.99 7.73 0.41
CA GLY A 211 3.35 7.60 -0.14
C GLY A 211 4.45 7.52 0.93
N VAL A 212 4.13 7.21 2.18
CA VAL A 212 5.08 7.13 3.29
C VAL A 212 5.60 5.70 3.45
N ARG A 213 6.92 5.53 3.50
CA ARG A 213 7.58 4.25 3.83
C ARG A 213 8.39 4.38 5.12
N PRO A 214 7.84 4.02 6.29
CA PRO A 214 8.48 4.22 7.61
C PRO A 214 9.86 3.57 7.76
N ARG A 215 10.65 4.02 8.75
CA ARG A 215 11.93 3.37 9.08
C ARG A 215 11.73 1.95 9.58
N LYS A 216 12.75 1.11 9.38
CA LYS A 216 12.87 -0.17 10.08
C LYS A 216 13.35 0.10 11.52
N ILE A 217 12.74 -0.54 12.51
CA ILE A 217 13.13 -0.44 13.92
C ILE A 217 13.87 -1.74 14.29
N PRO A 218 15.16 -1.70 14.63
CA PRO A 218 15.90 -2.89 15.08
C PRO A 218 15.33 -3.42 16.40
N GLY A 219 15.16 -4.73 16.52
CA GLY A 219 14.71 -5.38 17.78
C GLY A 219 13.20 -5.37 18.02
N VAL A 220 12.45 -4.44 17.44
CA VAL A 220 10.99 -4.56 17.31
C VAL A 220 10.72 -5.48 16.12
N LYS A 221 10.38 -6.75 16.41
CA LYS A 221 9.74 -7.60 15.40
C LYS A 221 8.36 -7.02 15.13
N MET A 222 8.28 -6.08 14.19
CA MET A 222 7.07 -5.92 13.39
C MET A 222 6.69 -7.33 12.96
N THR A 223 5.45 -7.76 13.20
CA THR A 223 4.91 -8.90 12.47
C THR A 223 5.22 -8.59 11.01
N LYS A 224 6.05 -9.42 10.35
CA LYS A 224 6.20 -9.29 8.91
C LYS A 224 4.76 -9.32 8.40
N GLU A 225 4.34 -8.29 7.65
CA GLU A 225 3.23 -8.46 6.73
C GLU A 225 3.58 -9.72 5.93
N HIS A 226 2.93 -10.82 6.28
CA HIS A 226 3.08 -12.06 5.55
C HIS A 226 2.09 -11.93 4.42
N VAL A 227 2.59 -11.65 3.22
CA VAL A 227 1.74 -11.66 2.03
C VAL A 227 1.44 -13.12 1.75
N MET A 228 0.30 -13.59 2.23
CA MET A 228 -0.23 -14.92 1.99
C MET A 228 -0.64 -14.99 0.52
N LYS A 229 -0.01 -15.90 -0.23
CA LYS A 229 -0.37 -16.19 -1.61
C LYS A 229 -1.35 -17.36 -1.66
N CYS A 230 -2.55 -17.09 -2.16
CA CYS A 230 -3.62 -18.08 -2.32
C CYS A 230 -3.86 -18.35 -3.80
N ILE A 231 -4.11 -19.61 -4.15
CA ILE A 231 -4.55 -20.05 -5.47
C ILE A 231 -5.90 -20.73 -5.32
N SER A 232 -6.81 -20.51 -6.27
CA SER A 232 -8.05 -21.28 -6.40
C SER A 232 -8.14 -21.89 -7.78
N TRP A 233 -8.47 -23.18 -7.86
CA TRP A 233 -8.55 -23.89 -9.13
C TRP A 233 -9.65 -24.97 -9.20
N ASN A 234 -10.62 -24.67 -10.07
CA ASN A 234 -11.37 -25.56 -10.94
C ASN A 234 -10.63 -26.82 -11.49
N VAL A 235 -10.42 -27.96 -10.81
CA VAL A 235 -9.61 -29.05 -11.41
C VAL A 235 -10.38 -30.05 -12.28
N ASN A 236 -11.71 -30.02 -12.25
CA ASN A 236 -12.57 -30.93 -13.03
C ASN A 236 -12.12 -32.41 -12.95
N GLY A 237 -11.79 -32.87 -11.74
CA GLY A 237 -11.31 -34.21 -11.44
C GLY A 237 -9.80 -34.29 -11.20
N ILE A 238 -9.42 -34.42 -9.92
CA ILE A 238 -8.02 -34.38 -9.48
C ILE A 238 -7.16 -35.47 -10.13
N ARG A 239 -7.71 -36.67 -10.37
CA ARG A 239 -6.96 -37.78 -10.99
C ARG A 239 -6.48 -37.46 -12.41
N ALA A 240 -7.23 -36.68 -13.18
CA ALA A 240 -6.85 -36.32 -14.54
C ALA A 240 -5.68 -35.33 -14.54
N VAL A 241 -5.68 -34.38 -13.60
CA VAL A 241 -4.61 -33.39 -13.42
C VAL A 241 -3.38 -34.03 -12.79
N ALA A 242 -3.55 -34.96 -11.84
CA ALA A 242 -2.47 -35.70 -11.19
C ALA A 242 -1.58 -36.42 -12.20
N LYS A 243 -2.18 -37.11 -13.18
CA LYS A 243 -1.47 -37.79 -14.28
C LYS A 243 -0.64 -36.84 -15.16
N LYS A 244 -0.93 -35.54 -15.13
CA LYS A 244 -0.25 -34.50 -15.91
C LYS A 244 0.79 -33.72 -15.08
N GLY A 245 1.17 -34.21 -13.90
CA GLY A 245 2.19 -33.58 -13.05
C GLY A 245 1.63 -32.52 -12.09
N PHE A 246 0.47 -32.78 -11.47
CA PHE A 246 -0.13 -31.85 -10.50
C PHE A 246 0.84 -31.45 -9.37
N ALA A 247 1.62 -32.39 -8.83
CA ALA A 247 2.55 -32.12 -7.74
C ALA A 247 3.69 -31.17 -8.16
N ASP A 248 4.10 -31.17 -9.44
CA ASP A 248 5.04 -30.20 -9.98
C ASP A 248 4.35 -28.85 -10.16
N GLN A 249 3.14 -28.82 -10.73
CA GLN A 249 2.35 -27.60 -10.89
C GLN A 249 2.05 -26.90 -9.55
N LEU A 250 1.75 -27.65 -8.50
CA LEU A 250 1.54 -27.10 -7.16
C LEU A 250 2.79 -26.42 -6.60
N ARG A 251 3.99 -26.93 -6.95
CA ARG A 251 5.27 -26.31 -6.59
C ARG A 251 5.53 -25.04 -7.38
N THR A 252 5.19 -25.00 -8.68
CA THR A 252 5.41 -23.80 -9.51
C THR A 252 4.51 -22.63 -9.13
N PHE A 253 3.33 -22.89 -8.57
CA PHE A 253 2.49 -21.83 -8.01
C PHE A 253 3.17 -21.07 -6.86
N ASP A 254 4.05 -21.73 -6.11
CA ASP A 254 4.71 -21.18 -4.92
C ASP A 254 3.73 -20.46 -3.98
N ALA A 255 2.59 -21.09 -3.74
CA ALA A 255 1.51 -20.53 -2.94
C ALA A 255 1.60 -20.99 -1.48
N ASP A 256 1.09 -20.18 -0.57
CA ASP A 256 0.90 -20.61 0.82
C ASP A 256 -0.31 -21.51 0.96
N VAL A 257 -1.37 -21.23 0.19
CA VAL A 257 -2.60 -22.01 0.17
C VAL A 257 -3.09 -22.23 -1.26
N VAL A 258 -3.46 -23.46 -1.59
CA VAL A 258 -4.10 -23.84 -2.86
C VAL A 258 -5.44 -24.48 -2.56
N ALA A 259 -6.51 -23.87 -3.05
CA ALA A 259 -7.89 -24.33 -2.98
C ALA A 259 -8.26 -25.04 -4.29
N LEU A 260 -8.70 -26.29 -4.22
CA LEU A 260 -9.20 -27.04 -5.36
C LEU A 260 -10.69 -27.27 -5.26
N GLN A 261 -11.37 -27.23 -6.40
CA GLN A 261 -12.79 -27.56 -6.52
C GLN A 261 -13.00 -28.66 -7.57
N GLU A 262 -14.14 -29.34 -7.46
CA GLU A 262 -14.54 -30.43 -8.34
C GLU A 262 -13.50 -31.56 -8.39
N THR A 263 -13.01 -31.98 -7.22
CA THR A 263 -11.97 -33.02 -7.11
C THR A 263 -12.44 -34.38 -7.65
N LYS A 264 -13.76 -34.67 -7.59
CA LYS A 264 -14.41 -35.89 -8.10
C LYS A 264 -13.76 -37.18 -7.59
N ILE A 265 -13.34 -37.17 -6.33
CA ILE A 265 -12.67 -38.29 -5.68
C ILE A 265 -13.38 -38.66 -4.38
N GLN A 266 -13.25 -39.92 -3.98
CA GLN A 266 -13.74 -40.45 -2.72
C GLN A 266 -12.58 -40.64 -1.74
N GLU A 267 -12.86 -40.65 -0.45
CA GLU A 267 -11.82 -40.72 0.58
C GLU A 267 -10.98 -42.01 0.51
N ASP A 268 -11.62 -43.13 0.14
CA ASP A 268 -10.99 -44.44 -0.10
C ASP A 268 -10.09 -44.48 -1.35
N GLN A 269 -10.20 -43.47 -2.23
CA GLN A 269 -9.43 -43.37 -3.47
C GLN A 269 -8.24 -42.39 -3.36
N LEU A 270 -8.10 -41.69 -2.25
CA LEU A 270 -7.02 -40.74 -2.02
C LEU A 270 -5.71 -41.48 -1.72
N THR A 271 -4.79 -41.46 -2.67
CA THR A 271 -3.43 -42.02 -2.51
C THR A 271 -2.56 -41.13 -1.64
N ASP A 272 -1.50 -41.71 -1.05
CA ASP A 272 -0.52 -40.94 -0.26
C ASP A 272 0.15 -39.85 -1.08
N GLU A 273 0.38 -40.08 -2.37
CA GLU A 273 0.95 -39.09 -3.30
C GLU A 273 0.06 -37.85 -3.47
N LEU A 274 -1.26 -38.01 -3.37
CA LEU A 274 -2.22 -36.90 -3.43
C LEU A 274 -2.38 -36.21 -2.08
N LYS A 275 -2.32 -36.96 -0.97
CA LYS A 275 -2.48 -36.41 0.38
C LYS A 275 -1.22 -35.68 0.86
N ASN A 276 -0.05 -36.27 0.61
CA ASN A 276 1.23 -35.90 1.22
C ASN A 276 2.18 -35.28 0.18
N ILE A 277 1.79 -34.13 -0.37
CA ILE A 277 2.69 -33.36 -1.24
C ILE A 277 3.73 -32.65 -0.34
N PRO A 278 5.04 -32.83 -0.56
CA PRO A 278 6.07 -32.26 0.31
C PRO A 278 5.89 -30.75 0.55
N GLY A 279 5.89 -30.36 1.82
CA GLY A 279 5.75 -28.97 2.27
C GLY A 279 4.31 -28.48 2.39
N TYR A 280 3.30 -29.27 2.01
CA TYR A 280 1.89 -28.92 2.16
C TYR A 280 1.15 -29.94 3.01
N THR A 281 0.26 -29.45 3.87
CA THR A 281 -0.79 -30.24 4.53
C THR A 281 -2.07 -30.15 3.71
N SER A 282 -2.74 -31.28 3.47
CA SER A 282 -3.99 -31.29 2.71
C SER A 282 -5.22 -31.61 3.56
N TYR A 283 -6.35 -31.01 3.18
CA TYR A 283 -7.67 -31.22 3.80
C TYR A 283 -8.71 -31.42 2.70
N TRP A 284 -9.64 -32.35 2.89
CA TRP A 284 -10.54 -32.81 1.83
C TRP A 284 -11.97 -32.91 2.33
N HIS A 285 -12.91 -32.34 1.60
CA HIS A 285 -14.34 -32.57 1.81
C HIS A 285 -14.90 -33.25 0.56
N CYS A 286 -15.02 -34.57 0.61
CA CYS A 286 -15.52 -35.39 -0.49
C CYS A 286 -17.05 -35.44 -0.46
N ALA A 287 -17.68 -35.50 -1.64
CA ALA A 287 -19.13 -35.73 -1.72
C ALA A 287 -19.47 -37.20 -1.44
N GLU A 288 -20.65 -37.47 -0.89
CA GLU A 288 -21.15 -38.84 -0.69
C GLU A 288 -21.38 -39.55 -2.03
N ARG A 289 -21.79 -38.79 -3.06
CA ARG A 289 -21.98 -39.33 -4.41
C ARG A 289 -20.62 -39.58 -5.06
N LYS A 290 -20.40 -40.82 -5.50
CA LYS A 290 -19.16 -41.22 -6.19
C LYS A 290 -18.89 -40.41 -7.46
N GLY A 291 -17.65 -39.94 -7.60
CA GLY A 291 -17.18 -39.22 -8.79
C GLY A 291 -17.80 -37.84 -8.98
N TYR A 292 -18.36 -37.25 -7.93
CA TYR A 292 -19.10 -36.00 -7.97
C TYR A 292 -18.49 -34.96 -7.03
N SER A 293 -18.51 -33.68 -7.43
CA SER A 293 -18.16 -32.53 -6.60
C SER A 293 -16.84 -32.71 -5.84
N GLY A 294 -16.74 -32.21 -4.60
CA GLY A 294 -15.60 -32.32 -3.71
C GLY A 294 -14.67 -31.11 -3.79
N VAL A 295 -14.20 -30.67 -2.62
CA VAL A 295 -13.22 -29.58 -2.48
C VAL A 295 -12.04 -30.01 -1.64
N ALA A 296 -10.88 -29.39 -1.87
CA ALA A 296 -9.68 -29.65 -1.08
C ALA A 296 -8.85 -28.39 -0.87
N PHE A 297 -8.07 -28.37 0.20
CA PHE A 297 -6.97 -27.44 0.39
C PHE A 297 -5.64 -28.17 0.41
N TYR A 298 -4.61 -27.48 -0.07
CA TYR A 298 -3.21 -27.72 0.26
C TYR A 298 -2.66 -26.44 0.90
N THR A 299 -2.13 -26.51 2.11
CA THR A 299 -1.60 -25.33 2.82
C THR A 299 -0.21 -25.59 3.41
N ARG A 300 0.69 -24.61 3.29
CA ARG A 300 1.99 -24.57 3.99
C ARG A 300 1.85 -23.99 5.40
N ILE A 301 0.78 -23.22 5.61
CA ILE A 301 0.48 -22.55 6.87
C ILE A 301 -0.47 -23.45 7.67
N PRO A 302 -0.12 -23.83 8.90
CA PRO A 302 -1.02 -24.60 9.76
C PRO A 302 -2.27 -23.75 10.08
N PRO A 303 -3.49 -24.24 9.77
CA PRO A 303 -4.71 -23.57 10.20
C PRO A 303 -4.91 -23.74 11.71
N VAL A 304 -5.52 -22.76 12.35
CA VAL A 304 -6.01 -22.83 13.74
C VAL A 304 -7.14 -23.85 13.86
N ALA A 305 -8.04 -23.88 12.87
CA ALA A 305 -9.13 -24.83 12.81
C ALA A 305 -9.53 -25.12 11.36
N VAL A 306 -10.12 -26.29 11.14
CA VAL A 306 -10.67 -26.72 9.85
C VAL A 306 -12.14 -27.04 10.05
N ARG A 307 -13.01 -26.51 9.18
CA ARG A 307 -14.46 -26.73 9.24
C ARG A 307 -14.94 -27.32 7.92
N TYR A 308 -15.70 -28.41 8.03
CA TYR A 308 -16.26 -29.13 6.89
C TYR A 308 -17.73 -28.76 6.74
N GLY A 309 -18.09 -28.23 5.57
CA GLY A 309 -19.47 -27.88 5.26
C GLY A 309 -19.97 -26.58 5.89
N LEU A 310 -21.28 -26.36 5.72
CA LEU A 310 -22.06 -25.24 6.23
C LEU A 310 -22.87 -25.64 7.47
N GLY A 311 -22.80 -26.89 7.93
CA GLY A 311 -23.63 -27.39 9.03
C GLY A 311 -25.08 -27.60 8.59
N ASP A 312 -25.29 -27.88 7.30
CA ASP A 312 -26.59 -28.15 6.69
C ASP A 312 -26.49 -29.43 5.85
N PRO A 313 -27.08 -30.56 6.29
CA PRO A 313 -27.00 -31.83 5.58
C PRO A 313 -27.49 -31.79 4.14
N GLU A 314 -28.40 -30.87 3.77
CA GLU A 314 -28.85 -30.69 2.38
C GLU A 314 -27.66 -30.39 1.45
N PHE A 315 -26.70 -29.61 1.94
CA PHE A 315 -25.57 -29.12 1.14
C PHE A 315 -24.27 -29.88 1.44
N ASP A 316 -24.08 -30.31 2.68
CA ASP A 316 -22.83 -30.90 3.14
C ASP A 316 -22.58 -32.28 2.52
N CYS A 317 -23.64 -33.04 2.20
CA CYS A 317 -23.53 -34.31 1.47
C CYS A 317 -22.86 -34.17 0.08
N GLU A 318 -22.83 -32.96 -0.50
CA GLU A 318 -22.19 -32.70 -1.78
C GLU A 318 -20.71 -32.28 -1.66
N GLY A 319 -20.16 -32.14 -0.45
CA GLY A 319 -18.73 -31.84 -0.25
C GLY A 319 -18.27 -30.54 -0.91
N ARG A 320 -19.09 -29.48 -0.82
CA ARG A 320 -18.89 -28.22 -1.59
C ARG A 320 -18.13 -27.13 -0.87
N VAL A 321 -18.02 -27.19 0.45
CA VAL A 321 -17.46 -26.12 1.28
C VAL A 321 -16.45 -26.69 2.25
N LEU A 322 -15.27 -26.07 2.29
CA LEU A 322 -14.23 -26.33 3.28
C LEU A 322 -13.67 -25.00 3.73
N THR A 323 -13.52 -24.81 5.05
CA THR A 323 -13.05 -23.54 5.62
C THR A 323 -11.82 -23.77 6.47
N LEU A 324 -10.75 -23.03 6.17
CA LEU A 324 -9.58 -22.91 7.05
C LEU A 324 -9.69 -21.63 7.87
N GLU A 325 -9.52 -21.75 9.17
CA GLU A 325 -9.36 -20.63 10.08
C GLU A 325 -7.87 -20.37 10.31
N PHE A 326 -7.40 -19.17 9.98
CA PHE A 326 -6.07 -18.70 10.34
C PHE A 326 -6.15 -17.76 11.56
N ALA A 327 -5.01 -17.25 12.03
CA ALA A 327 -4.98 -16.38 13.20
C ALA A 327 -5.83 -15.11 13.00
N ASP A 328 -5.83 -14.55 11.80
CA ASP A 328 -6.32 -13.21 11.51
C ASP A 328 -7.32 -13.14 10.34
N CYS A 329 -7.67 -14.28 9.74
CA CYS A 329 -8.71 -14.40 8.73
C CYS A 329 -9.30 -15.82 8.63
N TYR A 330 -10.43 -15.93 7.93
CA TYR A 330 -10.98 -17.19 7.44
C TYR A 330 -10.76 -17.29 5.93
N LEU A 331 -10.45 -18.48 5.42
CA LEU A 331 -10.42 -18.79 4.00
C LEU A 331 -11.41 -19.91 3.69
N ILE A 332 -12.43 -19.60 2.89
CA ILE A 332 -13.51 -20.51 2.50
C ILE A 332 -13.27 -20.93 1.05
N ASN A 333 -13.10 -22.23 0.82
CA ASN A 333 -13.08 -22.84 -0.52
C ASN A 333 -14.46 -23.40 -0.86
N ILE A 334 -15.01 -22.95 -1.98
CA ILE A 334 -16.40 -23.16 -2.35
C ILE A 334 -16.52 -23.68 -3.78
N TYR A 335 -17.27 -24.75 -3.96
CA TYR A 335 -17.74 -25.19 -5.27
C TYR A 335 -19.26 -25.03 -5.34
N PHE A 336 -19.73 -23.92 -5.90
CA PHE A 336 -21.16 -23.64 -6.00
C PHE A 336 -21.88 -24.65 -6.90
N PRO A 337 -23.12 -25.06 -6.59
CA PRO A 337 -23.90 -25.91 -7.48
C PRO A 337 -24.07 -25.25 -8.86
N ASN A 338 -23.89 -26.04 -9.93
CA ASN A 338 -24.31 -25.63 -11.26
C ASN A 338 -25.83 -25.81 -11.40
N SER A 339 -26.50 -24.83 -12.02
CA SER A 339 -27.97 -24.83 -12.21
C SER A 339 -28.48 -25.93 -13.16
N ALA A 340 -27.55 -26.63 -13.85
CA ALA A 340 -27.78 -27.72 -14.79
C ALA A 340 -28.63 -27.32 -16.02
N GLU A 341 -28.72 -28.24 -16.98
CA GLU A 341 -29.56 -28.04 -18.16
C GLU A 341 -31.01 -27.77 -17.76
N LYS A 342 -31.66 -26.86 -18.48
CA LYS A 342 -33.04 -26.41 -18.21
C LYS A 342 -33.24 -25.84 -16.79
N LEU A 343 -32.15 -25.44 -16.12
CA LEU A 343 -32.17 -24.78 -14.80
C LEU A 343 -32.81 -25.61 -13.68
N VAL A 344 -32.81 -26.95 -13.81
CA VAL A 344 -33.48 -27.85 -12.85
C VAL A 344 -32.89 -27.78 -11.43
N ARG A 345 -31.66 -27.27 -11.28
CA ARG A 345 -31.00 -27.08 -9.98
C ARG A 345 -30.92 -25.62 -9.52
N LEU A 346 -31.47 -24.67 -10.28
CA LEU A 346 -31.39 -23.26 -9.94
C LEU A 346 -31.94 -22.97 -8.54
N ALA A 347 -33.11 -23.52 -8.19
CA ALA A 347 -33.69 -23.33 -6.86
C ALA A 347 -32.81 -23.87 -5.72
N HIS A 348 -32.14 -25.00 -5.94
CA HIS A 348 -31.20 -25.57 -4.96
C HIS A 348 -29.93 -24.72 -4.85
N LYS A 349 -29.41 -24.22 -5.99
CA LYS A 349 -28.28 -23.29 -6.00
C LYS A 349 -28.60 -22.01 -5.22
N LEU A 350 -29.75 -21.39 -5.43
CA LEU A 350 -30.13 -20.16 -4.72
C LEU A 350 -30.26 -20.37 -3.20
N ARG A 351 -30.79 -21.52 -2.73
CA ARG A 351 -30.79 -21.83 -1.29
C ARG A 351 -29.37 -22.04 -0.73
N PHE A 352 -28.51 -22.74 -1.47
CA PHE A 352 -27.10 -22.90 -1.11
C PHE A 352 -26.40 -21.55 -0.99
N ASN A 353 -26.61 -20.68 -1.98
CA ASN A 353 -26.10 -19.33 -2.06
C ASN A 353 -26.49 -18.49 -0.84
N ASP A 354 -27.76 -18.52 -0.43
CA ASP A 354 -28.25 -17.80 0.75
C ASP A 354 -27.67 -18.36 2.06
N ARG A 355 -27.63 -19.70 2.19
CA ARG A 355 -27.02 -20.36 3.37
C ARG A 355 -25.55 -20.00 3.53
N LEU A 356 -24.81 -20.00 2.41
CA LEU A 356 -23.38 -19.64 2.37
C LEU A 356 -23.17 -18.16 2.72
N LEU A 357 -23.98 -17.25 2.19
CA LEU A 357 -23.88 -15.83 2.52
C LEU A 357 -24.10 -15.61 4.02
N GLY A 358 -25.10 -16.26 4.62
CA GLY A 358 -25.31 -16.25 6.07
C GLY A 358 -24.09 -16.77 6.84
N TYR A 359 -23.54 -17.92 6.43
CA TYR A 359 -22.33 -18.49 7.03
C TYR A 359 -21.12 -17.54 6.96
N ALA A 360 -20.88 -16.92 5.81
CA ALA A 360 -19.77 -15.98 5.65
C ALA A 360 -19.95 -14.72 6.51
N ARG A 361 -21.18 -14.21 6.67
CA ARG A 361 -21.50 -13.09 7.57
C ARG A 361 -21.26 -13.46 9.03
N GLU A 362 -21.64 -14.67 9.46
CA GLU A 362 -21.38 -15.16 10.82
C GLU A 362 -19.88 -15.22 11.14
N LEU A 363 -19.06 -15.67 10.18
CA LEU A 363 -17.61 -15.70 10.34
C LEU A 363 -17.00 -14.30 10.35
N GLU A 364 -17.49 -13.39 9.50
CA GLU A 364 -16.97 -12.01 9.43
C GLU A 364 -17.09 -11.26 10.76
N GLN A 365 -18.10 -11.58 11.58
CA GLN A 365 -18.24 -11.00 12.92
C GLN A 365 -17.02 -11.26 13.82
N LYS A 366 -16.21 -12.28 13.52
CA LYS A 366 -15.03 -12.67 14.29
C LYS A 366 -13.72 -12.24 13.65
N LYS A 367 -13.55 -12.52 12.35
CA LYS A 367 -12.34 -12.21 11.58
C LYS A 367 -12.72 -11.94 10.12
N PRO A 368 -11.94 -11.16 9.37
CA PRO A 368 -12.12 -11.02 7.93
C PRO A 368 -12.22 -12.36 7.20
N VAL A 369 -13.07 -12.42 6.20
CA VAL A 369 -13.33 -13.61 5.40
C VAL A 369 -12.80 -13.43 3.99
N ILE A 370 -12.09 -14.44 3.50
CA ILE A 370 -11.69 -14.62 2.11
C ILE A 370 -12.51 -15.79 1.58
N LEU A 371 -13.26 -15.58 0.50
CA LEU A 371 -14.00 -16.61 -0.22
C LEU A 371 -13.29 -16.87 -1.54
N CYS A 372 -13.13 -18.14 -1.90
CA CYS A 372 -12.53 -18.53 -3.15
C CYS A 372 -13.22 -19.74 -3.76
N GLY A 373 -13.16 -19.85 -5.08
CA GLY A 373 -13.63 -21.04 -5.79
C GLY A 373 -14.44 -20.73 -7.04
N ASP A 374 -15.11 -21.76 -7.53
CA ASP A 374 -15.99 -21.69 -8.70
C ASP A 374 -17.41 -21.38 -8.24
N PHE A 375 -17.85 -20.16 -8.54
CA PHE A 375 -19.16 -19.62 -8.19
C PHE A 375 -20.25 -20.08 -9.17
N ASN A 376 -19.86 -20.67 -10.30
CA ASN A 376 -20.76 -21.05 -11.39
C ASN A 376 -21.65 -19.87 -11.83
N VAL A 377 -21.20 -18.62 -11.71
CA VAL A 377 -21.92 -17.42 -12.16
C VAL A 377 -20.96 -16.34 -12.66
N ALA A 378 -21.24 -15.78 -13.83
CA ALA A 378 -20.61 -14.57 -14.32
C ALA A 378 -21.44 -13.37 -13.85
N HIS A 379 -20.84 -12.42 -13.14
CA HIS A 379 -21.57 -11.33 -12.48
C HIS A 379 -22.16 -10.33 -13.48
N LYS A 380 -21.32 -9.76 -14.32
CA LYS A 380 -21.66 -8.68 -15.27
C LYS A 380 -21.42 -9.11 -16.71
N GLU A 381 -21.94 -8.35 -17.67
CA GLU A 381 -21.74 -8.64 -19.10
C GLU A 381 -20.27 -8.68 -19.54
N ILE A 382 -19.39 -7.97 -18.83
CA ILE A 382 -17.94 -8.00 -19.05
C ILE A 382 -17.29 -9.34 -18.65
N ASP A 383 -18.00 -10.16 -17.86
CA ASP A 383 -17.49 -11.41 -17.32
C ASP A 383 -17.73 -12.61 -18.24
N LEU A 384 -18.24 -12.41 -19.46
CA LEU A 384 -18.34 -13.48 -20.47
C LEU A 384 -18.33 -12.91 -21.89
N LYS A 385 -17.86 -13.70 -22.86
CA LYS A 385 -17.70 -13.24 -24.24
C LYS A 385 -19.01 -12.85 -24.94
N ASN A 386 -20.08 -13.59 -24.67
CA ASN A 386 -21.36 -13.49 -25.40
C ASN A 386 -22.55 -13.33 -24.44
N PRO A 387 -22.69 -12.21 -23.71
CA PRO A 387 -23.73 -12.02 -22.69
C PRO A 387 -25.15 -12.18 -23.23
N LYS A 388 -25.44 -11.54 -24.37
CA LYS A 388 -26.80 -11.46 -24.96
C LYS A 388 -27.43 -12.83 -25.25
N THR A 389 -26.64 -13.79 -25.72
CA THR A 389 -27.12 -15.14 -26.03
C THR A 389 -27.19 -16.06 -24.83
N ASN A 390 -26.61 -15.65 -23.68
CA ASN A 390 -26.45 -16.48 -22.50
C ASN A 390 -27.31 -16.07 -21.31
N VAL A 391 -28.12 -15.00 -21.42
CA VAL A 391 -29.00 -14.51 -20.34
C VAL A 391 -29.92 -15.58 -19.76
N LYS A 392 -30.28 -16.62 -20.52
CA LYS A 392 -31.15 -17.73 -20.06
C LYS A 392 -30.39 -19.01 -19.71
N ASN A 393 -29.06 -18.99 -19.80
CA ASN A 393 -28.23 -20.16 -19.57
C ASN A 393 -27.71 -20.16 -18.13
N ALA A 394 -27.52 -21.37 -17.59
CA ALA A 394 -26.92 -21.56 -16.27
C ALA A 394 -25.59 -20.81 -16.17
N GLY A 395 -25.44 -20.04 -15.10
CA GLY A 395 -24.28 -19.18 -14.84
C GLY A 395 -24.41 -17.74 -15.34
N PHE A 396 -25.48 -17.37 -16.04
CA PHE A 396 -25.75 -15.96 -16.40
C PHE A 396 -27.24 -15.59 -16.36
N THR A 397 -28.03 -16.35 -15.60
CA THR A 397 -29.45 -16.04 -15.39
C THR A 397 -29.65 -14.75 -14.60
N PRO A 398 -30.78 -14.02 -14.77
CA PRO A 398 -31.10 -12.88 -13.94
C PRO A 398 -31.04 -13.18 -12.44
N GLU A 399 -31.50 -14.35 -12.02
CA GLU A 399 -31.54 -14.80 -10.63
C GLU A 399 -30.14 -15.01 -10.06
N GLU A 400 -29.24 -15.67 -10.80
CA GLU A 400 -27.86 -15.88 -10.35
C GLU A 400 -27.09 -14.55 -10.25
N ARG A 401 -27.31 -13.62 -11.18
CA ARG A 401 -26.68 -12.29 -11.14
C ARG A 401 -27.24 -11.42 -10.03
N ALA A 402 -28.56 -11.46 -9.81
CA ALA A 402 -29.20 -10.73 -8.71
C ALA A 402 -28.68 -11.22 -7.35
N TRP A 403 -28.36 -12.51 -7.22
CA TRP A 403 -27.68 -12.99 -6.03
C TRP A 403 -26.26 -12.43 -5.91
N MET A 404 -25.47 -12.38 -6.99
CA MET A 404 -24.14 -11.73 -6.96
C MET A 404 -24.22 -10.25 -6.57
N ASP A 405 -25.23 -9.52 -7.06
CA ASP A 405 -25.49 -8.14 -6.65
C ASP A 405 -25.76 -8.04 -5.14
N SER A 406 -26.57 -8.96 -4.61
CA SER A 406 -26.88 -9.04 -3.18
C SER A 406 -25.65 -9.41 -2.35
N PHE A 407 -24.81 -10.32 -2.84
CA PHE A 407 -23.56 -10.71 -2.21
C PHE A 407 -22.58 -9.54 -2.10
N VAL A 408 -22.43 -8.75 -3.18
CA VAL A 408 -21.58 -7.55 -3.17
C VAL A 408 -22.20 -6.44 -2.28
N ALA A 409 -23.51 -6.25 -2.35
CA ALA A 409 -24.22 -5.29 -1.50
C ALA A 409 -24.14 -5.64 0.00
N ALA A 410 -23.96 -6.92 0.34
CA ALA A 410 -23.69 -7.38 1.70
C ALA A 410 -22.27 -7.05 2.20
N GLY A 411 -21.45 -6.37 1.39
CA GLY A 411 -20.14 -5.85 1.78
C GLY A 411 -18.95 -6.74 1.38
N PHE A 412 -19.16 -7.74 0.53
CA PHE A 412 -18.07 -8.52 -0.05
C PHE A 412 -17.55 -7.90 -1.35
N VAL A 413 -16.24 -7.94 -1.53
CA VAL A 413 -15.53 -7.27 -2.63
C VAL A 413 -14.91 -8.30 -3.55
N ASP A 414 -15.25 -8.26 -4.84
CA ASP A 414 -14.57 -9.01 -5.91
C ASP A 414 -13.14 -8.45 -6.08
N THR A 415 -12.15 -9.24 -5.69
CA THR A 415 -10.76 -8.74 -5.61
C THR A 415 -10.15 -8.50 -6.98
N PHE A 416 -10.53 -9.26 -8.00
CA PHE A 416 -10.00 -9.09 -9.35
C PHE A 416 -10.38 -7.72 -9.93
N ARG A 417 -11.62 -7.28 -9.66
CA ARG A 417 -12.14 -5.99 -10.13
C ARG A 417 -11.58 -4.79 -9.37
N LEU A 418 -10.79 -4.98 -8.32
CA LEU A 418 -9.98 -3.90 -7.73
C LEU A 418 -8.78 -3.51 -8.60
N PHE A 419 -8.30 -4.41 -9.46
CA PHE A 419 -7.06 -4.22 -10.23
C PHE A 419 -7.29 -4.25 -11.74
N CYS A 420 -8.35 -4.90 -12.22
CA CYS A 420 -8.60 -5.08 -13.64
C CYS A 420 -10.07 -4.80 -14.01
N GLU A 421 -10.27 -3.73 -14.78
CA GLU A 421 -11.55 -3.37 -15.38
C GLU A 421 -11.66 -3.79 -16.85
N ASP A 422 -10.63 -4.45 -17.39
CA ASP A 422 -10.57 -4.82 -18.79
C ASP A 422 -11.55 -5.97 -19.14
N PRO A 423 -12.10 -5.98 -20.36
CA PRO A 423 -12.86 -7.10 -20.89
C PRO A 423 -11.95 -8.28 -21.26
N ASP A 424 -12.56 -9.40 -21.68
CA ASP A 424 -11.85 -10.58 -22.20
C ASP A 424 -10.96 -11.32 -21.19
N GLN A 425 -11.23 -11.10 -19.89
CA GLN A 425 -10.59 -11.77 -18.75
C GLN A 425 -11.51 -12.88 -18.21
N TYR A 426 -11.24 -14.12 -18.57
CA TYR A 426 -12.11 -15.27 -18.25
C TYR A 426 -11.35 -16.37 -17.51
N THR A 427 -12.07 -17.24 -16.82
CA THR A 427 -11.50 -18.33 -16.02
C THR A 427 -11.94 -19.71 -16.47
N TRP A 428 -13.03 -19.80 -17.25
CA TRP A 428 -13.59 -21.04 -17.77
C TRP A 428 -13.88 -20.98 -19.27
N TRP A 429 -13.63 -22.09 -19.95
CA TRP A 429 -13.96 -22.28 -21.37
C TRP A 429 -14.43 -23.70 -21.65
N SER A 430 -15.54 -23.83 -22.36
CA SER A 430 -16.02 -25.13 -22.82
C SER A 430 -14.98 -25.84 -23.70
N TYR A 431 -14.82 -27.16 -23.53
CA TYR A 431 -14.05 -27.98 -24.45
C TYR A 431 -14.61 -28.00 -25.89
N ARG A 432 -15.88 -27.62 -26.06
CA ARG A 432 -16.53 -27.60 -27.38
C ARG A 432 -16.01 -26.43 -28.21
N PHE A 433 -15.97 -26.63 -29.52
CA PHE A 433 -15.69 -25.59 -30.53
C PHE A 433 -14.34 -24.86 -30.38
N ASN A 434 -13.41 -25.44 -29.62
CA ASN A 434 -12.12 -24.85 -29.29
C ASN A 434 -12.27 -23.45 -28.63
N ALA A 435 -13.21 -23.34 -27.68
CA ALA A 435 -13.60 -22.05 -27.10
C ALA A 435 -12.43 -21.31 -26.44
N ARG A 436 -11.52 -22.03 -25.76
CA ARG A 436 -10.33 -21.43 -25.11
C ARG A 436 -9.41 -20.72 -26.09
N ALA A 437 -9.11 -21.34 -27.23
CA ALA A 437 -8.27 -20.72 -28.26
C ALA A 437 -8.90 -19.47 -28.90
N LYS A 438 -10.24 -19.39 -28.91
CA LYS A 438 -10.99 -18.23 -29.43
C LYS A 438 -11.36 -17.21 -28.35
N ASN A 439 -10.91 -17.44 -27.11
CA ASN A 439 -11.30 -16.73 -25.90
C ASN A 439 -12.83 -16.55 -25.74
N VAL A 440 -13.60 -17.57 -26.09
CA VAL A 440 -15.05 -17.61 -25.83
C VAL A 440 -15.27 -18.17 -24.43
N GLY A 441 -14.95 -17.35 -23.43
CA GLY A 441 -14.89 -17.75 -22.02
C GLY A 441 -15.89 -17.03 -21.11
N TRP A 442 -15.87 -17.46 -19.86
CA TRP A 442 -16.65 -16.94 -18.75
C TRP A 442 -15.74 -16.77 -17.53
N ARG A 443 -15.92 -15.71 -16.75
CA ARG A 443 -15.28 -15.53 -15.45
C ARG A 443 -16.25 -15.98 -14.38
N ILE A 444 -16.03 -17.19 -13.87
CA ILE A 444 -16.88 -17.83 -12.85
C ILE A 444 -16.09 -18.27 -11.62
N ASP A 445 -14.77 -18.10 -11.64
CA ASP A 445 -13.88 -18.38 -10.52
C ASP A 445 -13.45 -17.06 -9.87
N TYR A 446 -13.59 -16.96 -8.56
CA TYR A 446 -13.42 -15.70 -7.83
C TYR A 446 -12.52 -15.87 -6.61
N PHE A 447 -11.85 -14.78 -6.26
CA PHE A 447 -11.57 -14.45 -4.87
C PHE A 447 -12.45 -13.25 -4.49
N CYS A 448 -13.15 -13.36 -3.38
CA CYS A 448 -13.91 -12.26 -2.78
C CYS A 448 -13.46 -12.08 -1.33
N VAL A 449 -13.42 -10.85 -0.83
CA VAL A 449 -13.04 -10.57 0.57
C VAL A 449 -14.09 -9.73 1.27
N SER A 450 -14.15 -9.86 2.59
CA SER A 450 -14.77 -8.87 3.47
C SER A 450 -14.33 -7.45 3.09
N GLY A 451 -15.27 -6.51 2.98
CA GLY A 451 -14.97 -5.12 2.62
C GLY A 451 -14.02 -4.44 3.61
N SER A 452 -14.05 -4.85 4.88
CA SER A 452 -13.11 -4.42 5.92
C SER A 452 -11.67 -4.88 5.69
N ALA A 453 -11.41 -5.79 4.76
CA ALA A 453 -10.10 -6.31 4.42
C ALA A 453 -9.71 -6.05 2.95
N ALA A 454 -10.43 -5.18 2.25
CA ALA A 454 -10.12 -4.83 0.86
C ALA A 454 -8.72 -4.17 0.72
N ASP A 455 -8.30 -3.40 1.72
CA ASP A 455 -6.98 -2.75 1.78
C ASP A 455 -5.81 -3.71 2.02
N ARG A 456 -6.12 -4.93 2.50
CA ARG A 456 -5.17 -6.02 2.69
C ARG A 456 -4.89 -6.81 1.41
N VAL A 457 -5.67 -6.58 0.34
CA VAL A 457 -5.41 -7.21 -0.96
C VAL A 457 -4.27 -6.49 -1.67
N ARG A 458 -3.19 -7.21 -2.00
CA ARG A 458 -2.02 -6.68 -2.72
C ARG A 458 -2.13 -6.88 -4.22
N SER A 459 -2.62 -8.04 -4.65
CA SER A 459 -2.85 -8.36 -6.06
C SER A 459 -3.91 -9.45 -6.20
N ALA A 460 -4.59 -9.46 -7.34
CA ALA A 460 -5.49 -10.53 -7.77
C ALA A 460 -5.32 -10.76 -9.27
N THR A 461 -5.05 -11.99 -9.68
CA THR A 461 -4.70 -12.32 -11.07
C THR A 461 -5.37 -13.59 -11.58
N ILE A 462 -5.49 -13.72 -12.90
CA ILE A 462 -5.98 -14.91 -13.59
C ILE A 462 -4.78 -15.55 -14.30
N LEU A 463 -4.53 -16.84 -14.05
CA LEU A 463 -3.40 -17.59 -14.61
C LEU A 463 -3.85 -18.36 -15.86
N CYS A 464 -4.31 -17.63 -16.87
CA CYS A 464 -4.97 -18.18 -18.07
C CYS A 464 -4.08 -19.10 -18.92
N GLU A 465 -2.76 -19.03 -18.75
CA GLU A 465 -1.76 -19.89 -19.38
C GLU A 465 -1.71 -21.30 -18.79
N VAL A 466 -2.23 -21.49 -17.56
CA VAL A 466 -2.19 -22.79 -16.88
C VAL A 466 -3.27 -23.70 -17.43
N MET A 467 -2.83 -24.82 -18.00
CA MET A 467 -3.68 -25.84 -18.60
C MET A 467 -3.94 -26.99 -17.62
N GLY A 468 -4.85 -27.90 -17.97
CA GLY A 468 -5.11 -29.12 -17.20
C GLY A 468 -6.59 -29.38 -16.97
N SER A 469 -7.37 -28.30 -16.88
CA SER A 469 -8.82 -28.25 -16.70
C SER A 469 -9.46 -27.31 -17.74
N ASP A 470 -10.78 -27.35 -17.86
CA ASP A 470 -11.59 -26.34 -18.56
C ASP A 470 -11.61 -25.00 -17.83
N HIS A 471 -11.20 -24.99 -16.56
CA HIS A 471 -10.86 -23.79 -15.81
C HIS A 471 -9.35 -23.52 -15.80
N CYS A 472 -8.98 -22.24 -15.61
CA CYS A 472 -7.64 -21.86 -15.18
C CYS A 472 -7.64 -21.37 -13.72
N PRO A 473 -6.50 -21.43 -13.02
CA PRO A 473 -6.40 -20.94 -11.66
C PRO A 473 -6.55 -19.42 -11.59
N VAL A 474 -7.08 -18.95 -10.46
CA VAL A 474 -7.02 -17.54 -10.04
C VAL A 474 -6.12 -17.43 -8.80
N ALA A 475 -5.48 -16.28 -8.63
CA ALA A 475 -4.53 -16.02 -7.54
C ALA A 475 -4.89 -14.76 -6.76
N LEU A 476 -4.58 -14.77 -5.46
CA LEU A 476 -4.73 -13.65 -4.54
C LEU A 476 -3.46 -13.52 -3.70
N GLU A 477 -2.92 -12.31 -3.59
CA GLU A 477 -1.92 -11.96 -2.58
C GLU A 477 -2.59 -11.11 -1.49
N PHE A 478 -2.62 -11.62 -0.27
CA PHE A 478 -3.34 -11.04 0.85
C PHE A 478 -2.42 -10.81 2.04
N VAL A 479 -2.41 -9.60 2.60
CA VAL A 479 -1.62 -9.29 3.80
C VAL A 479 -2.26 -9.98 5.00
N SER A 480 -1.58 -10.98 5.55
CA SER A 480 -1.88 -11.63 6.81
C SER A 480 -0.91 -11.18 7.91
N GLU A 481 -1.44 -11.00 9.10
CA GLU A 481 -0.72 -10.85 10.35
C GLU A 481 -0.14 -12.23 10.72
N GLY A 482 1.06 -12.51 10.22
CA GLY A 482 1.62 -13.86 10.23
C GLY A 482 1.74 -14.52 11.60
N VAL A 483 1.42 -15.81 11.67
CA VAL A 483 1.80 -16.73 12.76
C VAL A 483 3.23 -17.21 12.50
N LYS A 484 4.09 -17.19 13.53
CA LYS A 484 5.40 -17.86 13.45
C LYS A 484 5.18 -19.37 13.36
N SER A 485 5.65 -20.04 12.31
CA SER A 485 5.98 -21.45 12.43
C SER A 485 7.28 -21.53 13.23
N GLU A 486 7.27 -22.19 14.38
CA GLU A 486 8.51 -22.58 15.03
C GLU A 486 9.19 -23.60 14.12
N LYS A 487 10.34 -23.23 13.57
CA LYS A 487 11.23 -24.22 12.97
C LYS A 487 11.68 -25.13 14.10
N SER A 488 11.27 -26.38 14.05
CA SER A 488 11.92 -27.51 14.70
C SER A 488 13.41 -27.45 14.39
N GLY A 489 14.18 -26.96 15.35
CA GLY A 489 15.63 -27.01 15.36
C GLY A 489 16.02 -27.73 16.62
N GLU A 490 16.29 -29.01 16.50
CA GLU A 490 17.01 -29.80 17.49
C GLU A 490 18.25 -29.01 17.95
N ARG A 491 18.32 -28.74 19.25
CA ARG A 491 19.58 -28.71 19.98
C ARG A 491 19.36 -29.46 21.28
N SER A 492 19.78 -30.71 21.24
CA SER A 492 20.33 -31.40 22.40
C SER A 492 21.38 -30.51 23.07
N GLU A 493 21.19 -30.21 24.34
CA GLU A 493 22.29 -29.94 25.26
C GLU A 493 21.84 -30.37 26.66
N GLU A 494 22.36 -31.54 27.05
CA GLU A 494 22.49 -32.01 28.43
C GLU A 494 23.03 -30.89 29.32
N PHE A 495 22.34 -30.61 30.43
CA PHE A 495 22.99 -30.16 31.65
C PHE A 495 22.32 -30.82 32.85
N LEU A 496 23.00 -31.88 33.33
CA LEU A 496 23.25 -32.24 34.73
C LEU A 496 22.24 -31.72 35.76
N VAL A 497 21.40 -32.63 36.26
CA VAL A 497 20.82 -32.52 37.60
C VAL A 497 21.68 -33.37 38.52
N ASP A 498 22.48 -32.69 39.33
CA ASP A 498 23.07 -33.28 40.53
C ASP A 498 21.97 -33.56 41.57
N SER A 499 21.93 -34.82 42.00
CA SER A 499 21.83 -35.26 43.39
C SER A 499 20.63 -34.79 44.26
N ILE A 500 19.68 -35.72 44.49
CA ILE A 500 19.31 -36.36 45.78
C ILE A 500 17.86 -36.85 45.70
#